data_AF-C9LAJ0-F1
#
_entry.id   AF-C9LAJ0-F1
#
_cell.length_a   1.000
_cell.length_b   1.000
_cell.length_c   1.000
_cell.angle_alpha   90.00
_cell.angle_beta   90.00
_cell.angle_gamma   90.00
#
_symmetry.space_group_name_H-M   'P 1'
#
loop_
_entity.id
_entity.type
_entity.pdbx_description
1 polymer ?
#
loop_
_entity_poly.entity_id
_entity_poly.type
_entity_poly.pdbx_seq_one_letter_code
_entity_poly.pdbx_strand_id
1 'polypeptide(L)'
;MNFIRVDNEINRYRRGEEMDIKNVLLDTINSEKSNIRHIALTIERLTVTMLNDCIRRQGKSSQSNVAVSQMMCDMFLPDGINDIEGKTIVEIKIFRSNRIMINRLYDMIGRISMQSEKIDNLLLIFVNEISENLKAKLLKIKANDLNIHIWDIDDLVKIFRQNEPLFIETYNNLNRTLLQDAIYRGIKRKNDTYLEKRMKYVEQLHDAYTNDKVVLFLGAGASRDAKIATWDQLISELFVTLINKQLQVNCIQMSEDEKNKILDAIQNQNGNSPLLQTRFLRTGFENDFEEIIREILYKDALETSELLEEIGQLCIPNRGKLGIIAVVNYNFDDLIEKNLKRLRVNYHSIYGESMFPEADELGIYHVHGFLPQNKDLYNNLTKSLLVFSEEGYHKLMLEPYNWANLSQLNYMMNNTCVFIGLSMTDPNMRRLLEVAAKKMEGEDSVCRHYAIMKRFHLVEANDDESIRNFERINESLQESFFNEIGVNIIWIDDYNEIPLLLKKIKGERE
;
A
#
# COMPACT_ATOMS: atom_id res chain seq x y z
N MET A 1 -15.13 -4.75 7.48
CA MET A 1 -16.05 -4.86 8.63
C MET A 1 -15.32 -5.46 9.86
N ASN A 2 -14.11 -4.98 10.18
CA ASN A 2 -13.30 -5.45 11.33
C ASN A 2 -13.24 -4.43 12.48
N PHE A 3 -14.21 -3.52 12.54
CA PHE A 3 -14.21 -2.36 13.45
C PHE A 3 -14.58 -2.64 14.92
N ILE A 4 -14.80 -3.89 15.34
CA ILE A 4 -15.58 -4.17 16.58
C ILE A 4 -14.81 -4.92 17.68
N ARG A 5 -13.50 -5.17 17.56
CA ARG A 5 -12.80 -6.03 18.55
C ARG A 5 -11.85 -5.38 19.55
N VAL A 6 -11.64 -4.06 19.48
CA VAL A 6 -10.89 -3.33 20.54
C VAL A 6 -11.79 -2.98 21.74
N ASP A 7 -13.12 -3.05 21.59
CA ASP A 7 -14.10 -2.61 22.61
C ASP A 7 -14.11 -3.44 23.91
N ASN A 8 -13.56 -4.66 23.93
CA ASN A 8 -13.66 -5.53 25.10
C ASN A 8 -12.66 -5.23 26.22
N GLU A 9 -11.55 -4.54 25.96
CA GLU A 9 -10.63 -4.08 27.02
C GLU A 9 -10.97 -2.67 27.53
N ILE A 10 -11.66 -1.86 26.71
CA ILE A 10 -12.14 -0.50 27.04
C ILE A 10 -13.16 -0.50 28.20
N ASN A 11 -13.85 -1.62 28.45
CA ASN A 11 -14.89 -1.72 29.48
C ASN A 11 -14.39 -1.95 30.92
N ARG A 12 -13.08 -2.11 31.18
CA ARG A 12 -12.56 -2.23 32.56
C ARG A 12 -12.55 -0.89 33.30
N TYR A 13 -12.13 0.19 32.63
CA TYR A 13 -11.92 1.50 33.27
C TYR A 13 -13.18 2.35 33.42
N ARG A 14 -14.33 1.89 32.90
CA ARG A 14 -15.65 2.48 33.22
C ARG A 14 -16.11 2.20 34.67
N ARG A 15 -15.35 1.43 35.47
CA ARG A 15 -15.70 1.02 36.84
C ARG A 15 -14.91 1.72 37.97
N GLY A 16 -14.33 2.89 37.73
CA GLY A 16 -13.76 3.73 38.80
C GLY A 16 -12.46 3.21 39.43
N GLU A 17 -11.70 2.35 38.75
CA GLU A 17 -10.30 2.08 39.08
C GLU A 17 -9.43 3.21 38.49
N GLU A 18 -8.50 3.73 39.30
CA GLU A 18 -7.52 4.75 38.90
C GLU A 18 -6.68 4.19 37.72
N MET A 19 -6.71 4.88 36.58
CA MET A 19 -6.12 4.35 35.36
C MET A 19 -4.61 4.56 35.37
N ASP A 20 -3.84 3.48 35.48
CA ASP A 20 -2.39 3.56 35.34
C ASP A 20 -2.01 3.81 33.88
N ILE A 21 -1.84 5.09 33.53
CA ILE A 21 -1.44 5.57 32.20
C ILE A 21 -0.21 4.81 31.67
N LYS A 22 0.77 4.50 32.54
CA LYS A 22 1.98 3.80 32.11
C LYS A 22 1.66 2.38 31.62
N ASN A 23 0.89 1.63 32.41
CA ASN A 23 0.47 0.28 32.03
C ASN A 23 -0.41 0.29 30.80
N VAL A 24 -1.35 1.23 30.69
CA VAL A 24 -2.22 1.36 29.51
C VAL A 24 -1.40 1.58 28.22
N LEU A 25 -0.38 2.44 28.26
CA LEU A 25 0.50 2.66 27.12
C LEU A 25 1.32 1.40 26.77
N LEU A 26 1.91 0.75 27.78
CA LEU A 26 2.70 -0.47 27.58
C LEU A 26 1.84 -1.63 27.04
N ASP A 27 0.64 -1.82 27.57
CA ASP A 27 -0.30 -2.84 27.11
C ASP A 27 -0.72 -2.59 25.65
N THR A 28 -0.92 -1.33 25.28
CA THR A 28 -1.23 -0.96 23.90
C THR A 28 -0.05 -1.27 22.96
N ILE A 29 1.17 -0.92 23.35
CA ILE A 29 2.39 -1.18 22.57
C ILE A 29 2.66 -2.68 22.41
N ASN A 30 2.43 -3.45 23.47
CA ASN A 30 2.69 -4.88 23.53
C ASN A 30 1.52 -5.74 23.04
N SER A 31 0.42 -5.13 22.57
CA SER A 31 -0.72 -5.86 22.05
C SER A 31 -0.34 -6.70 20.82
N GLU A 32 -0.49 -8.02 20.92
CA GLU A 32 -0.30 -8.96 19.80
C GLU A 32 -1.47 -8.95 18.80
N LYS A 33 -2.61 -8.34 19.18
CA LYS A 33 -3.85 -8.38 18.38
C LYS A 33 -3.92 -7.30 17.32
N SER A 34 -3.16 -6.21 17.49
CA SER A 34 -3.24 -5.01 16.65
C SER A 34 -1.98 -4.85 15.80
N ASN A 35 -2.16 -4.36 14.57
CA ASN A 35 -1.05 -4.04 13.66
C ASN A 35 -0.13 -2.99 14.30
N ILE A 36 1.18 -3.25 14.45
CA ILE A 36 2.13 -2.29 15.04
C ILE A 36 2.05 -0.93 14.37
N ARG A 37 1.83 -0.84 13.06
CA ARG A 37 1.73 0.46 12.38
C ARG A 37 0.53 1.25 12.86
N HIS A 38 -0.60 0.58 13.01
CA HIS A 38 -1.80 1.19 13.58
C HIS A 38 -1.56 1.59 15.05
N ILE A 39 -0.92 0.74 15.85
CA ILE A 39 -0.48 1.08 17.22
C ILE A 39 0.45 2.30 17.19
N ALA A 40 1.41 2.35 16.27
CA ALA A 40 2.38 3.43 16.20
C ALA A 40 1.71 4.76 15.85
N LEU A 41 0.86 4.76 14.82
CA LEU A 41 0.08 5.93 14.41
C LEU A 41 -0.85 6.40 15.54
N THR A 42 -1.56 5.48 16.21
CA THR A 42 -2.46 5.84 17.32
C THR A 42 -1.71 6.42 18.51
N ILE A 43 -0.60 5.81 18.91
CA ILE A 43 0.22 6.27 20.04
C ILE A 43 0.94 7.58 19.71
N GLU A 44 1.48 7.72 18.52
CA GLU A 44 2.05 8.97 18.02
C GLU A 44 0.99 10.06 18.10
N ARG A 45 -0.23 9.80 17.61
CA ARG A 45 -1.32 10.76 17.66
C ARG A 45 -1.74 11.13 19.08
N LEU A 46 -1.83 10.16 19.97
CA LEU A 46 -2.10 10.40 21.39
C LEU A 46 -1.03 11.31 21.99
N THR A 47 0.24 10.99 21.75
CA THR A 47 1.39 11.75 22.23
C THR A 47 1.38 13.18 21.70
N VAL A 48 1.20 13.37 20.39
CA VAL A 48 1.09 14.69 19.75
C VAL A 48 -0.08 15.49 20.33
N THR A 49 -1.23 14.85 20.58
CA THR A 49 -2.42 15.52 21.14
C THR A 49 -2.14 16.02 22.56
N MET A 50 -1.54 15.19 23.40
CA MET A 50 -1.18 15.56 24.77
C MET A 50 -0.07 16.60 24.84
N LEU A 51 0.94 16.51 23.96
CA LEU A 51 2.00 17.52 23.86
C LEU A 51 1.42 18.87 23.42
N ASN A 52 0.53 18.89 22.42
CA ASN A 52 -0.12 20.12 21.97
C ASN A 52 -0.92 20.80 23.08
N ASP A 53 -1.62 20.03 23.93
CA ASP A 53 -2.31 20.57 25.11
C ASP A 53 -1.31 21.17 26.12
N CYS A 54 -0.22 20.45 26.43
CA CYS A 54 0.83 20.94 27.32
C CYS A 54 1.47 22.24 26.82
N ILE A 55 1.82 22.31 25.53
CA ILE A 55 2.43 23.48 24.89
C ILE A 55 1.47 24.68 24.90
N ARG A 56 0.18 24.46 24.61
CA ARG A 56 -0.84 25.52 24.65
C ARG A 56 -0.99 26.11 26.05
N ARG A 57 -0.94 25.28 27.11
CA ARG A 57 -0.97 25.75 28.50
C ARG A 57 0.25 26.58 28.89
N GLN A 58 1.38 26.36 28.22
CA GLN A 58 2.58 27.19 28.35
C GLN A 58 2.52 28.49 27.52
N GLY A 59 1.44 28.72 26.77
CA GLY A 59 1.32 29.88 25.87
C GLY A 59 2.26 29.83 24.66
N LYS A 60 2.84 28.66 24.37
CA LYS A 60 3.78 28.44 23.27
C LYS A 60 3.06 27.92 22.01
N SER A 61 3.73 28.00 20.87
CA SER A 61 3.20 27.51 19.59
C SER A 61 3.77 26.15 19.20
N SER A 62 3.02 25.36 18.42
CA SER A 62 3.47 24.09 17.86
C SER A 62 2.92 23.87 16.47
N GLN A 63 3.64 23.07 15.68
CA GLN A 63 3.20 22.59 14.38
C GLN A 63 3.45 21.08 14.32
N SER A 64 2.50 20.30 13.80
CA SER A 64 2.59 18.84 13.70
C SER A 64 2.66 18.41 12.23
N ASN A 65 3.41 17.35 11.93
CA ASN A 65 3.58 16.81 10.57
C ASN A 65 4.02 17.86 9.55
N VAL A 66 5.05 18.64 9.89
CA VAL A 66 5.54 19.76 9.07
C VAL A 66 6.86 19.40 8.40
N ALA A 67 7.00 19.81 7.15
CA ALA A 67 8.28 19.82 6.46
C ALA A 67 9.11 21.01 6.94
N VAL A 68 10.11 20.76 7.78
CA VAL A 68 11.12 21.75 8.18
C VAL A 68 12.37 21.49 7.37
N SER A 69 12.81 22.47 6.58
CA SER A 69 14.05 22.37 5.79
C SER A 69 14.12 21.10 4.90
N GLN A 70 13.02 20.73 4.25
CA GLN A 70 12.88 19.52 3.40
C GLN A 70 12.84 18.18 4.15
N MET A 71 12.83 18.18 5.48
CA MET A 71 12.63 16.98 6.31
C MET A 71 11.25 17.00 6.97
N MET A 72 10.54 15.88 6.89
CA MET A 72 9.29 15.71 7.62
C MET A 72 9.62 15.34 9.06
N CYS A 73 9.07 16.09 10.02
CA CYS A 73 9.15 15.75 11.44
C CYS A 73 7.74 15.63 12.06
N ASP A 74 7.64 14.82 13.11
CA ASP A 74 6.37 14.57 13.81
C ASP A 74 5.84 15.87 14.44
N MET A 75 6.71 16.65 15.09
CA MET A 75 6.39 18.02 15.52
C MET A 75 7.57 18.99 15.39
N PHE A 76 7.24 20.26 15.15
CA PHE A 76 8.14 21.39 15.22
C PHE A 76 7.66 22.40 16.25
N LEU A 77 8.54 22.76 17.19
CA LEU A 77 8.28 23.64 18.32
C LEU A 77 9.16 24.89 18.20
N PRO A 78 8.64 26.03 17.71
CA PRO A 78 9.43 27.25 17.53
C PRO A 78 10.03 27.80 18.83
N ASP A 79 9.30 27.63 19.94
CA ASP A 79 9.60 28.20 21.26
C ASP A 79 10.05 27.12 22.29
N GLY A 80 10.27 25.89 21.80
CA GLY A 80 10.59 24.73 22.63
C GLY A 80 9.45 24.25 23.53
N ILE A 81 9.75 23.45 24.55
CA ILE A 81 8.78 22.85 25.50
C ILE A 81 9.41 22.69 26.88
N ASN A 82 8.67 23.05 27.93
CA ASN A 82 9.16 23.01 29.31
C ASN A 82 10.48 23.81 29.45
N ASP A 83 11.53 23.15 29.91
CA ASP A 83 12.90 23.59 30.12
C ASP A 83 13.76 23.58 28.84
N ILE A 84 13.28 22.98 27.76
CA ILE A 84 13.96 23.01 26.45
C ILE A 84 13.58 24.31 25.74
N GLU A 85 14.53 25.24 25.68
CA GLU A 85 14.38 26.53 24.98
C GLU A 85 15.01 26.49 23.59
N GLY A 86 14.42 27.24 22.65
CA GLY A 86 14.87 27.30 21.25
C GLY A 86 14.03 26.42 20.30
N LYS A 87 14.36 26.46 19.02
CA LYS A 87 13.66 25.74 17.96
C LYS A 87 13.93 24.25 18.10
N THR A 88 12.89 23.51 18.45
CA THR A 88 12.99 22.08 18.76
C THR A 88 12.24 21.25 17.73
N ILE A 89 12.92 20.30 17.11
CA ILE A 89 12.30 19.21 16.35
C ILE A 89 11.96 18.08 17.31
N VAL A 90 10.76 17.51 17.18
CA VAL A 90 10.32 16.35 17.96
C VAL A 90 10.13 15.16 17.03
N GLU A 91 10.74 14.05 17.40
CA GLU A 91 10.59 12.75 16.73
C GLU A 91 10.11 11.71 17.75
N ILE A 92 8.94 11.14 17.51
CA ILE A 92 8.32 10.11 18.34
C ILE A 92 8.69 8.75 17.76
N LYS A 93 9.16 7.85 18.62
CA LYS A 93 9.64 6.52 18.24
C LYS A 93 9.08 5.46 19.18
N ILE A 94 8.63 4.37 18.58
CA ILE A 94 8.14 3.17 19.25
C ILE A 94 8.96 2.01 18.72
N PHE A 95 9.45 1.14 19.59
CA PHE A 95 10.34 0.06 19.18
C PHE A 95 10.10 -1.23 19.96
N ARG A 96 10.27 -2.37 19.28
CA ARG A 96 10.32 -3.71 19.89
C ARG A 96 11.74 -4.30 19.91
N SER A 97 12.72 -3.71 19.20
CA SER A 97 14.12 -4.20 19.10
C SER A 97 15.17 -3.07 19.11
N ASN A 98 16.26 -3.24 19.87
CA ASN A 98 17.25 -2.19 20.19
C ASN A 98 18.41 -2.04 19.18
N ARG A 99 18.75 -3.04 18.36
CA ARG A 99 20.02 -3.03 17.58
C ARG A 99 19.99 -2.20 16.30
N ILE A 100 18.93 -2.31 15.49
CA ILE A 100 18.84 -1.64 14.18
C ILE A 100 18.30 -0.21 14.28
N MET A 101 17.56 0.06 15.36
CA MET A 101 17.15 1.39 15.82
C MET A 101 18.34 2.37 15.89
N ILE A 102 19.47 1.92 16.42
CA ILE A 102 20.62 2.78 16.66
C ILE A 102 21.18 3.33 15.34
N ASN A 103 21.40 2.48 14.32
CA ASN A 103 21.97 2.91 13.04
C ASN A 103 21.07 3.93 12.32
N ARG A 104 19.75 3.74 12.37
CA ARG A 104 18.80 4.67 11.77
C ARG A 104 18.70 5.99 12.52
N LEU A 105 18.76 5.93 13.85
CA LEU A 105 18.84 7.16 14.65
C LEU A 105 20.13 7.91 14.33
N TYR A 106 21.26 7.22 14.13
CA TYR A 106 22.49 7.86 13.64
C TYR A 106 22.29 8.55 12.29
N ASP A 107 21.69 7.87 11.30
CA ASP A 107 21.44 8.47 9.98
C ASP A 107 20.48 9.66 10.06
N MET A 108 19.42 9.55 10.87
CA MET A 108 18.43 10.61 11.08
C MET A 108 19.04 11.82 11.78
N ILE A 109 19.75 11.61 12.90
CA ILE A 109 20.43 12.67 13.65
C ILE A 109 21.50 13.32 12.77
N GLY A 110 22.24 12.52 11.98
CA GLY A 110 23.21 13.02 11.01
C GLY A 110 22.56 13.94 9.98
N ARG A 111 21.44 13.52 9.38
CA ARG A 111 20.69 14.36 8.42
C ARG A 111 20.18 15.66 9.04
N ILE A 112 19.66 15.62 10.27
CA ILE A 112 19.16 16.81 10.97
C ILE A 112 20.33 17.74 11.33
N SER A 113 21.44 17.19 11.81
CA SER A 113 22.63 17.96 12.18
C SER A 113 23.25 18.70 10.99
N MET A 114 23.14 18.18 9.77
CA MET A 114 23.61 18.86 8.56
C MET A 114 22.80 20.10 8.18
N GLN A 115 21.66 20.37 8.84
CA GLN A 115 20.78 21.49 8.56
C GLN A 115 20.83 22.61 9.64
N SER A 116 21.96 22.69 10.37
CA SER A 116 22.15 23.44 11.61
C SER A 116 21.86 24.95 11.57
N GLU A 117 21.66 25.57 10.41
CA GLU A 117 21.32 27.00 10.33
C GLU A 117 19.89 27.34 10.81
N LYS A 118 19.05 26.36 11.19
CA LYS A 118 17.63 26.62 11.56
C LYS A 118 17.07 25.92 12.80
N ILE A 119 17.79 24.99 13.44
CA ILE A 119 17.25 24.15 14.52
C ILE A 119 18.25 24.10 15.67
N ASP A 120 17.79 24.36 16.89
CA ASP A 120 18.63 24.41 18.09
C ASP A 120 18.64 23.04 18.81
N ASN A 121 17.48 22.36 18.85
CA ASN A 121 17.32 21.12 19.61
C ASN A 121 16.59 20.01 18.83
N LEU A 122 16.93 18.76 19.16
CA LEU A 122 16.23 17.56 18.74
C LEU A 122 15.73 16.80 19.97
N LEU A 123 14.42 16.69 20.14
CA LEU A 123 13.77 15.92 21.18
C LEU A 123 13.32 14.56 20.63
N LEU A 124 14.02 13.50 21.03
CA LEU A 124 13.66 12.12 20.72
C LEU A 124 12.75 11.58 21.83
N ILE A 125 11.50 11.34 21.50
CA ILE A 125 10.51 10.78 22.43
C ILE A 125 10.37 9.29 22.15
N PHE A 126 10.67 8.48 23.14
CA PHE A 126 10.47 7.05 23.08
C PHE A 126 9.31 6.64 23.97
N VAL A 127 8.31 5.98 23.38
CA VAL A 127 7.13 5.54 24.15
C VAL A 127 7.39 4.23 24.91
N ASN A 128 8.52 3.57 24.62
CA ASN A 128 9.00 2.41 25.35
C ASN A 128 9.99 2.82 26.46
N GLU A 129 10.21 1.91 27.42
CA GLU A 129 11.32 2.05 28.36
C GLU A 129 12.67 1.94 27.64
N ILE A 130 13.59 2.84 27.97
CA ILE A 130 14.94 2.85 27.40
C ILE A 130 15.97 2.59 28.48
N SER A 131 16.92 1.68 28.23
CA SER A 131 18.07 1.51 29.12
C SER A 131 18.98 2.74 29.14
N GLU A 132 19.53 3.07 30.30
CA GLU A 132 20.49 4.19 30.48
C GLU A 132 21.72 4.08 29.58
N ASN A 133 22.18 2.86 29.28
CA ASN A 133 23.28 2.65 28.33
C ASN A 133 22.93 3.13 26.90
N LEU A 134 21.69 2.90 26.46
CA LEU A 134 21.23 3.35 25.14
C LEU A 134 21.07 4.87 25.11
N LYS A 135 20.49 5.48 26.15
CA LYS A 135 20.42 6.95 26.30
C LYS A 135 21.81 7.57 26.23
N ALA A 136 22.78 7.04 26.98
CA ALA A 136 24.16 7.52 26.98
C ALA A 136 24.86 7.37 25.62
N LYS A 137 24.51 6.36 24.81
CA LYS A 137 25.03 6.22 23.44
C LYS A 137 24.45 7.26 22.50
N LEU A 138 23.14 7.50 22.56
CA LEU A 138 22.47 8.49 21.72
C LEU A 138 22.89 9.93 22.03
N LEU A 139 23.14 10.26 23.30
CA LEU A 139 23.64 11.57 23.71
C LEU A 139 25.11 11.82 23.30
N LYS A 140 25.88 10.76 23.03
CA LYS A 140 27.27 10.88 22.56
C LYS A 140 27.39 11.14 21.06
N ILE A 141 26.27 11.16 20.34
CA ILE A 141 26.26 11.43 18.90
C ILE A 141 26.70 12.88 18.70
N LYS A 142 27.85 13.05 18.06
CA LYS A 142 28.35 14.38 17.68
C LYS A 142 27.46 14.93 16.58
N ALA A 143 26.51 15.76 16.96
CA ALA A 143 25.77 16.64 16.07
C ALA A 143 26.32 18.04 16.27
N ASN A 144 27.01 18.60 15.26
CA ASN A 144 27.53 19.96 15.39
C ASN A 144 26.33 20.91 15.57
N ASP A 145 26.38 21.76 16.61
CA ASP A 145 25.42 22.81 16.96
C ASP A 145 23.98 22.36 17.30
N LEU A 146 23.70 21.06 17.46
CA LEU A 146 22.36 20.53 17.77
C LEU A 146 22.32 19.86 19.15
N ASN A 147 21.47 20.34 20.05
CA ASN A 147 21.27 19.71 21.36
C ASN A 147 20.29 18.54 21.28
N ILE A 148 20.71 17.35 21.71
CA ILE A 148 19.86 16.15 21.70
C ILE A 148 19.27 15.92 23.09
N HIS A 149 17.94 15.88 23.15
CA HIS A 149 17.16 15.54 24.34
C HIS A 149 16.44 14.22 24.12
N ILE A 150 16.30 13.43 25.18
CA ILE A 150 15.66 12.12 25.12
C ILE A 150 14.61 12.03 26.21
N TRP A 151 13.36 11.79 25.83
CA TRP A 151 12.28 11.45 26.75
C TRP A 151 11.93 9.97 26.59
N ASP A 152 11.61 9.33 27.72
CA ASP A 152 11.06 7.98 27.73
C ASP A 152 9.61 7.96 28.20
N ILE A 153 9.07 6.76 28.43
CA ILE A 153 7.70 6.58 28.89
C ILE A 153 7.41 7.29 30.21
N ASP A 154 8.37 7.40 31.14
CA ASP A 154 8.14 8.01 32.43
C ASP A 154 7.96 9.54 32.29
N ASP A 155 8.68 10.16 31.35
CA ASP A 155 8.50 11.56 31.03
C ASP A 155 7.15 11.83 30.35
N LEU A 156 6.73 10.93 29.44
CA LEU A 156 5.39 11.00 28.83
C LEU A 156 4.27 10.88 29.86
N VAL A 157 4.39 9.95 30.81
CA VAL A 157 3.39 9.76 31.88
C VAL A 157 3.25 11.04 32.72
N LYS A 158 4.35 11.74 33.02
CA LYS A 158 4.29 13.04 33.73
C LYS A 158 3.47 14.07 32.95
N ILE A 159 3.67 14.17 31.63
CA ILE A 159 2.91 15.07 30.77
C ILE A 159 1.44 14.66 30.72
N PHE A 160 1.17 13.36 30.54
CA PHE A 160 -0.19 12.88 30.35
C PHE A 160 -1.05 13.04 31.61
N ARG A 161 -0.45 12.91 32.80
CA ARG A 161 -1.10 13.17 34.09
C ARG A 161 -1.51 14.64 34.28
N GLN A 162 -0.92 15.60 33.56
CA GLN A 162 -1.33 17.00 33.65
C GLN A 162 -2.76 17.23 33.11
N ASN A 163 -3.25 16.33 32.25
CA ASN A 163 -4.60 16.38 31.72
C ASN A 163 -5.17 14.97 31.51
N GLU A 164 -5.34 14.24 32.63
CA GLU A 164 -5.88 12.89 32.60
C GLU A 164 -7.25 12.77 31.88
N PRO A 165 -8.20 13.72 32.04
CA PRO A 165 -9.47 13.66 31.29
C PRO A 165 -9.29 13.67 29.77
N LEU A 166 -8.40 14.52 29.25
CA LEU A 166 -8.09 14.57 27.81
C LEU A 166 -7.39 13.29 27.34
N PHE A 167 -6.50 12.74 28.15
CA PHE A 167 -5.86 11.45 27.86
C PHE A 167 -6.91 10.35 27.73
N ILE A 168 -7.80 10.20 28.73
CA ILE A 168 -8.88 9.20 28.72
C ILE A 168 -9.78 9.38 27.49
N GLU A 169 -10.19 10.61 27.20
CA GLU A 169 -11.05 10.90 26.04
C GLU A 169 -10.35 10.54 24.72
N THR A 170 -9.09 10.94 24.55
CA THR A 170 -8.32 10.70 23.33
C THR A 170 -8.02 9.21 23.15
N TYR A 171 -7.63 8.52 24.22
CA TYR A 171 -7.34 7.09 24.23
C TYR A 171 -8.59 6.25 23.90
N ASN A 172 -9.75 6.60 24.46
CA ASN A 172 -11.00 5.89 24.15
C ASN A 172 -11.51 6.15 22.72
N ASN A 173 -11.00 7.18 22.04
CA ASN A 173 -11.45 7.60 20.71
C ASN A 173 -10.32 7.60 19.66
N LEU A 174 -9.25 6.82 19.84
CA LEU A 174 -8.05 6.86 19.00
C LEU A 174 -8.34 6.76 17.49
N ASN A 175 -9.20 5.84 17.08
CA ASN A 175 -9.57 5.68 15.66
C ASN A 175 -10.27 6.92 15.10
N ARG A 176 -11.14 7.55 15.89
CA ARG A 176 -11.80 8.81 15.51
C ARG A 176 -10.77 9.94 15.42
N THR A 177 -9.82 9.99 16.34
CA THR A 177 -8.74 10.98 16.34
C THR A 177 -7.82 10.83 15.12
N LEU A 178 -7.49 9.60 14.72
CA LEU A 178 -6.74 9.33 13.48
C LEU A 178 -7.51 9.80 12.24
N LEU A 179 -8.80 9.48 12.15
CA LEU A 179 -9.65 9.93 11.05
C LEU A 179 -9.69 11.46 10.96
N GLN A 180 -9.90 12.14 12.10
CA GLN A 180 -9.91 13.61 12.15
C GLN A 180 -8.57 14.21 11.74
N ASP A 181 -7.45 13.59 12.12
CA ASP A 181 -6.13 14.02 11.70
C ASP A 181 -5.91 13.88 10.19
N ALA A 182 -6.31 12.75 9.60
CA ALA A 182 -6.23 12.56 8.16
C ALA A 182 -7.08 13.61 7.41
N ILE A 183 -8.27 13.93 7.90
CA ILE A 183 -9.12 15.00 7.37
C ILE A 183 -8.42 16.35 7.47
N TYR A 184 -7.87 16.68 8.65
CA TYR A 184 -7.17 17.94 8.88
C TYR A 184 -5.94 18.11 7.99
N ARG A 185 -5.15 17.03 7.81
CA ARG A 185 -4.03 16.99 6.86
C ARG A 185 -4.49 17.27 5.44
N GLY A 186 -5.61 16.68 5.02
CA GLY A 186 -6.24 16.96 3.73
C GLY A 186 -6.58 18.44 3.55
N ILE A 187 -7.25 19.06 4.53
CA ILE A 187 -7.65 20.48 4.49
C ILE A 187 -6.43 21.40 4.35
N LYS A 188 -5.34 21.13 5.09
CA LYS A 188 -4.13 21.96 5.08
C LYS A 188 -3.18 21.70 3.92
N ARG A 189 -3.35 20.60 3.19
CA ARG A 189 -2.45 20.17 2.11
C ARG A 189 -2.44 21.18 0.96
N LYS A 190 -1.28 21.54 0.43
CA LYS A 190 -1.17 22.32 -0.81
C LYS A 190 -1.38 21.40 -2.01
N ASN A 191 -1.88 21.93 -3.12
CA ASN A 191 -2.19 21.12 -4.29
C ASN A 191 -0.97 20.40 -4.85
N ASP A 192 0.23 21.00 -4.81
CA ASP A 192 1.44 20.41 -5.40
C ASP A 192 2.19 19.44 -4.48
N THR A 193 1.75 19.26 -3.23
CA THR A 193 2.45 18.42 -2.24
C THR A 193 2.55 16.95 -2.69
N TYR A 194 1.66 16.47 -3.56
CA TYR A 194 1.79 15.10 -4.10
C TYR A 194 2.98 14.96 -5.06
N LEU A 195 3.37 16.01 -5.78
CA LEU A 195 4.51 15.98 -6.71
C LEU A 195 5.82 15.81 -5.94
N GLU A 196 5.98 16.53 -4.83
CA GLU A 196 7.13 16.40 -3.93
C GLU A 196 7.22 14.97 -3.37
N LYS A 197 6.09 14.42 -2.88
CA LYS A 197 6.03 13.04 -2.39
C LYS A 197 6.34 12.04 -3.50
N ARG A 198 5.81 12.24 -4.70
CA ARG A 198 6.04 11.38 -5.87
C ARG A 198 7.52 11.33 -6.23
N MET A 199 8.19 12.48 -6.31
CA MET A 199 9.64 12.53 -6.58
C MET A 199 10.43 11.74 -5.54
N LYS A 200 10.14 11.95 -4.25
CA LYS A 200 10.77 11.20 -3.15
C LYS A 200 10.53 9.68 -3.28
N TYR A 201 9.32 9.24 -3.59
CA TYR A 201 9.01 7.82 -3.74
C TYR A 201 9.67 7.21 -4.97
N VAL A 202 9.79 7.95 -6.06
CA VAL A 202 10.53 7.52 -7.26
C VAL A 202 12.02 7.35 -6.95
N GLU A 203 12.63 8.28 -6.19
CA GLU A 203 14.01 8.14 -5.72
C GLU A 203 14.20 6.90 -4.84
N GLN A 204 13.29 6.68 -3.88
CA GLN A 204 13.31 5.49 -3.03
C GLN A 204 13.15 4.19 -3.82
N LEU A 205 12.33 4.21 -4.88
CA LEU A 205 12.16 3.08 -5.79
C LEU A 205 13.38 2.86 -6.67
N HIS A 206 14.04 3.92 -7.12
CA HIS A 206 15.30 3.84 -7.85
C HIS A 206 16.39 3.19 -6.97
N ASP A 207 16.50 3.59 -5.71
CA ASP A 207 17.41 2.97 -4.74
C ASP A 207 17.06 1.49 -4.49
N ALA A 208 15.78 1.15 -4.37
CA ALA A 208 15.36 -0.24 -4.23
C ALA A 208 15.67 -1.08 -5.48
N TYR A 209 15.47 -0.51 -6.68
CA TYR A 209 15.73 -1.13 -7.97
C TYR A 209 17.23 -1.40 -8.15
N THR A 210 18.08 -0.42 -7.83
CA THR A 210 19.54 -0.57 -7.93
C THR A 210 20.12 -1.55 -6.91
N ASN A 211 19.38 -1.92 -5.88
CA ASN A 211 19.76 -2.90 -4.87
C ASN A 211 19.10 -4.27 -5.06
N ASP A 212 18.48 -4.54 -6.22
CA ASP A 212 17.83 -5.82 -6.56
C ASP A 212 16.73 -6.24 -5.57
N LYS A 213 15.94 -5.26 -5.09
CA LYS A 213 14.87 -5.48 -4.09
C LYS A 213 13.46 -5.36 -4.65
N VAL A 214 13.27 -5.10 -5.94
CA VAL A 214 11.96 -4.72 -6.48
C VAL A 214 11.22 -5.90 -7.11
N VAL A 215 9.95 -6.05 -6.74
CA VAL A 215 8.99 -6.99 -7.33
C VAL A 215 7.83 -6.19 -7.91
N LEU A 216 7.41 -6.51 -9.13
CA LEU A 216 6.25 -5.86 -9.76
C LEU A 216 4.98 -6.65 -9.45
N PHE A 217 3.89 -5.95 -9.18
CA PHE A 217 2.55 -6.51 -9.02
C PHE A 217 1.65 -5.88 -10.08
N LEU A 218 1.25 -6.67 -11.08
CA LEU A 218 0.52 -6.20 -12.25
C LEU A 218 -0.96 -6.59 -12.17
N GLY A 219 -1.83 -5.62 -12.42
CA GLY A 219 -3.28 -5.82 -12.51
C GLY A 219 -3.83 -5.48 -13.88
N ALA A 220 -5.15 -5.57 -14.02
CA ALA A 220 -5.82 -5.45 -15.31
C ALA A 220 -5.57 -4.08 -15.98
N GLY A 221 -5.29 -3.04 -15.18
CA GLY A 221 -4.92 -1.73 -15.71
C GLY A 221 -3.62 -1.72 -16.52
N ALA A 222 -2.69 -2.66 -16.29
CA ALA A 222 -1.46 -2.76 -17.08
C ALA A 222 -1.73 -3.25 -18.52
N SER A 223 -2.74 -4.13 -18.68
CA SER A 223 -3.14 -4.70 -19.98
C SER A 223 -4.23 -3.88 -20.69
N ARG A 224 -4.79 -2.84 -20.04
CA ARG A 224 -5.95 -2.09 -20.55
C ARG A 224 -5.72 -1.42 -21.90
N ASP A 225 -4.59 -0.75 -22.07
CA ASP A 225 -4.28 -0.03 -23.32
C ASP A 225 -3.97 -0.98 -24.48
N ALA A 226 -3.66 -2.24 -24.16
CA ALA A 226 -3.57 -3.33 -25.12
C ALA A 226 -4.94 -3.95 -25.45
N LYS A 227 -6.05 -3.31 -25.03
CA LYS A 227 -7.42 -3.72 -25.36
C LYS A 227 -7.80 -5.13 -24.92
N ILE A 228 -7.17 -5.65 -23.87
CA ILE A 228 -7.63 -6.84 -23.17
C ILE A 228 -9.01 -6.56 -22.55
N ALA A 229 -9.92 -7.52 -22.67
CA ALA A 229 -11.25 -7.41 -22.08
C ALA A 229 -11.15 -7.20 -20.56
N THR A 230 -11.87 -6.21 -20.03
CA THR A 230 -11.98 -6.01 -18.58
C THR A 230 -12.82 -7.12 -17.95
N TRP A 231 -12.74 -7.25 -16.62
CA TRP A 231 -13.55 -8.22 -15.88
C TRP A 231 -15.06 -8.08 -16.14
N ASP A 232 -15.58 -6.85 -16.17
CA ASP A 232 -17.00 -6.60 -16.40
C ASP A 232 -17.40 -6.91 -17.86
N GLN A 233 -16.52 -6.60 -18.82
CA GLN A 233 -16.72 -6.93 -20.23
C GLN A 233 -16.72 -8.44 -20.44
N LEU A 234 -15.73 -9.14 -19.87
CA LEU A 234 -15.60 -10.59 -19.96
C LEU A 234 -16.84 -11.30 -19.38
N ILE A 235 -17.32 -10.88 -18.21
CA ILE A 235 -18.52 -11.49 -17.60
C ILE A 235 -19.77 -11.22 -18.45
N SER A 236 -19.93 -9.97 -18.92
CA SER A 236 -21.09 -9.60 -19.74
C SER A 236 -21.11 -10.36 -21.07
N GLU A 237 -19.96 -10.49 -21.74
CA GLU A 237 -19.82 -11.26 -22.97
C GLU A 237 -20.03 -12.76 -22.77
N LEU A 238 -19.50 -13.34 -21.68
CA LEU A 238 -19.77 -14.73 -21.33
C LEU A 238 -21.27 -14.98 -21.11
N PHE A 239 -21.95 -14.05 -20.43
CA PHE A 239 -23.37 -14.18 -20.15
C PHE A 239 -24.23 -14.09 -21.42
N VAL A 240 -23.93 -13.15 -22.30
CA VAL A 240 -24.60 -13.06 -23.61
C VAL A 240 -24.29 -14.27 -24.48
N THR A 241 -23.06 -14.78 -24.45
CA THR A 241 -22.67 -16.01 -25.16
C THR A 241 -23.46 -17.21 -24.64
N LEU A 242 -23.64 -17.33 -23.32
CA LEU A 242 -24.41 -18.40 -22.70
C LEU A 242 -25.88 -18.34 -23.14
N ILE A 243 -26.49 -17.16 -23.02
CA ILE A 243 -27.89 -16.95 -23.42
C ILE A 243 -28.06 -17.25 -24.90
N ASN A 244 -27.17 -16.75 -25.76
CA ASN A 244 -27.24 -17.00 -27.19
C ASN A 244 -27.13 -18.50 -27.50
N LYS A 245 -26.24 -19.25 -26.83
CA LYS A 245 -26.15 -20.72 -26.95
C LYS A 245 -27.48 -21.39 -26.58
N GLN A 246 -28.10 -20.97 -25.47
CA GLN A 246 -29.39 -21.52 -25.03
C GLN A 246 -30.58 -21.13 -25.94
N LEU A 247 -30.58 -19.92 -26.50
CA LEU A 247 -31.60 -19.47 -27.44
C LEU A 247 -31.50 -20.21 -28.79
N GLN A 248 -30.29 -20.44 -29.28
CA GLN A 248 -30.06 -21.24 -30.49
C GLN A 248 -30.57 -22.68 -30.34
N VAL A 249 -30.37 -23.31 -29.17
CA VAL A 249 -30.93 -24.64 -28.86
C VAL A 249 -32.46 -24.62 -28.93
N ASN A 250 -33.09 -23.49 -28.61
CA ASN A 250 -34.53 -23.29 -28.67
C ASN A 250 -35.01 -22.66 -30.01
N CYS A 251 -34.19 -22.72 -31.07
CA CYS A 251 -34.49 -22.19 -32.40
C CYS A 251 -34.80 -20.68 -32.47
N ILE A 252 -34.30 -19.89 -31.51
CA ILE A 252 -34.41 -18.44 -31.50
C ILE A 252 -33.08 -17.86 -32.00
N GLN A 253 -33.11 -17.13 -33.11
CA GLN A 253 -31.94 -16.45 -33.65
C GLN A 253 -31.87 -15.01 -33.14
N MET A 254 -30.68 -14.60 -32.72
CA MET A 254 -30.36 -13.22 -32.40
C MET A 254 -29.36 -12.65 -33.41
N SER A 255 -29.62 -11.43 -33.88
CA SER A 255 -28.67 -10.66 -34.67
C SER A 255 -27.54 -10.07 -33.82
N GLU A 256 -26.42 -9.69 -34.45
CA GLU A 256 -25.31 -9.03 -33.74
C GLU A 256 -25.71 -7.68 -33.14
N ASP A 257 -26.60 -6.93 -33.79
CA ASP A 257 -27.10 -5.65 -33.26
C ASP A 257 -27.93 -5.84 -31.98
N GLU A 258 -28.68 -6.94 -31.87
CA GLU A 258 -29.42 -7.30 -30.66
C GLU A 258 -28.49 -7.74 -29.53
N LYS A 259 -27.42 -8.49 -29.85
CA LYS A 259 -26.39 -8.85 -28.87
C LYS A 259 -25.73 -7.63 -28.27
N ASN A 260 -25.33 -6.66 -29.10
CA ASN A 260 -24.69 -5.43 -28.65
C ASN A 260 -25.62 -4.60 -27.76
N LYS A 261 -26.90 -4.47 -28.11
CA LYS A 261 -27.90 -3.78 -27.25
C LYS A 261 -28.08 -4.46 -25.90
N ILE A 262 -28.05 -5.78 -25.85
CA ILE A 262 -28.17 -6.54 -24.60
C ILE A 262 -26.89 -6.43 -23.77
N LEU A 263 -25.70 -6.46 -24.39
CA LEU A 263 -24.42 -6.22 -23.72
C LEU A 263 -24.43 -4.85 -23.03
N ASP A 264 -24.80 -3.80 -23.75
CA ASP A 264 -24.89 -2.44 -23.19
C ASP A 264 -25.90 -2.36 -22.04
N ALA A 265 -27.06 -3.00 -22.17
CA ALA A 265 -28.07 -3.04 -21.12
C ALA A 265 -27.58 -3.78 -19.86
N ILE A 266 -26.86 -4.88 -20.03
CA ILE A 266 -26.34 -5.71 -18.93
C ILE A 266 -25.18 -5.00 -18.23
N GLN A 267 -24.25 -4.40 -18.97
CA GLN A 267 -23.14 -3.63 -18.38
C GLN A 267 -23.65 -2.47 -17.50
N ASN A 268 -24.75 -1.83 -17.91
CA ASN A 268 -25.38 -0.76 -17.14
C ASN A 268 -26.18 -1.25 -15.90
N GLN A 269 -26.59 -2.52 -15.86
CA GLN A 269 -27.31 -3.11 -14.71
C GLN A 269 -26.41 -3.89 -13.74
N ASN A 270 -25.22 -4.30 -14.18
CA ASN A 270 -24.27 -5.12 -13.44
C ASN A 270 -23.57 -4.36 -12.31
N GLY A 271 -24.34 -3.91 -11.31
CA GLY A 271 -23.83 -3.44 -10.01
C GLY A 271 -23.81 -4.51 -8.92
N ASN A 272 -24.47 -5.66 -9.13
CA ASN A 272 -24.71 -6.64 -8.07
C ASN A 272 -24.01 -7.98 -8.34
N SER A 273 -22.79 -8.10 -7.77
CA SER A 273 -21.96 -9.31 -7.62
C SER A 273 -21.62 -10.07 -8.92
N PRO A 274 -20.63 -9.59 -9.69
CA PRO A 274 -20.09 -10.29 -10.86
C PRO A 274 -19.64 -11.73 -10.54
N LEU A 275 -19.13 -11.97 -9.32
CA LEU A 275 -18.67 -13.28 -8.87
C LEU A 275 -19.80 -14.33 -8.77
N LEU A 276 -21.02 -13.94 -8.36
CA LEU A 276 -22.16 -14.88 -8.35
C LEU A 276 -22.54 -15.30 -9.77
N GLN A 277 -22.48 -14.38 -10.73
CA GLN A 277 -22.79 -14.65 -12.13
C GLN A 277 -21.82 -15.68 -12.73
N THR A 278 -20.53 -15.59 -12.39
CA THR A 278 -19.51 -16.54 -12.89
C THR A 278 -19.73 -17.99 -12.46
N ARG A 279 -20.33 -18.25 -11.28
CA ARG A 279 -20.69 -19.61 -10.84
C ARG A 279 -21.74 -20.25 -11.76
N PHE A 280 -22.74 -19.47 -12.16
CA PHE A 280 -23.74 -19.90 -13.12
C PHE A 280 -23.12 -20.12 -14.51
N LEU A 281 -22.25 -19.20 -14.96
CA LEU A 281 -21.55 -19.30 -16.24
C LEU A 281 -20.72 -20.58 -16.34
N ARG A 282 -19.93 -20.89 -15.31
CA ARG A 282 -19.11 -22.10 -15.27
C ARG A 282 -19.95 -23.38 -15.39
N THR A 283 -21.12 -23.40 -14.74
CA THR A 283 -22.05 -24.54 -14.82
C THR A 283 -22.65 -24.69 -16.22
N GLY A 284 -22.89 -23.58 -16.93
CA GLY A 284 -23.53 -23.61 -18.25
C GLY A 284 -22.61 -23.93 -19.43
N PHE A 285 -21.28 -23.78 -19.27
CA PHE A 285 -20.30 -24.03 -20.34
C PHE A 285 -19.49 -25.33 -20.16
N GLU A 286 -19.55 -25.95 -18.98
CA GLU A 286 -18.86 -27.21 -18.66
C GLU A 286 -17.38 -27.23 -19.13
N ASN A 287 -17.05 -28.02 -20.16
CA ASN A 287 -15.68 -28.26 -20.62
C ASN A 287 -15.15 -27.15 -21.56
N ASP A 288 -16.01 -26.36 -22.19
CA ASP A 288 -15.61 -25.33 -23.16
C ASP A 288 -15.28 -23.98 -22.49
N PHE A 289 -15.46 -23.88 -21.17
CA PHE A 289 -15.43 -22.62 -20.43
C PHE A 289 -14.12 -21.84 -20.61
N GLU A 290 -12.97 -22.51 -20.48
CA GLU A 290 -11.66 -21.86 -20.60
C GLU A 290 -11.32 -21.45 -22.04
N GLU A 291 -11.86 -22.13 -23.05
CA GLU A 291 -11.71 -21.74 -24.45
C GLU A 291 -12.48 -20.47 -24.74
N ILE A 292 -13.76 -20.43 -24.33
CA ILE A 292 -14.63 -19.29 -24.56
C ILE A 292 -14.10 -18.05 -23.83
N ILE A 293 -13.60 -18.20 -22.59
CA ILE A 293 -12.95 -17.09 -21.87
C ILE A 293 -11.78 -16.56 -22.68
N ARG A 294 -10.94 -17.43 -23.23
CA ARG A 294 -9.75 -17.04 -23.98
C ARG A 294 -10.10 -16.33 -25.28
N GLU A 295 -11.09 -16.84 -26.01
CA GLU A 295 -11.59 -16.20 -27.23
C GLU A 295 -12.08 -14.78 -26.94
N ILE A 296 -12.89 -14.60 -25.89
CA ILE A 296 -13.39 -13.27 -25.49
C ILE A 296 -12.25 -12.38 -25.00
N LEU A 297 -11.35 -12.92 -24.17
CA LEU A 297 -10.25 -12.18 -23.56
C LEU A 297 -9.34 -11.54 -24.63
N TYR A 298 -9.01 -12.29 -25.69
CA TYR A 298 -8.07 -11.85 -26.73
C TYR A 298 -8.73 -11.33 -28.02
N LYS A 299 -10.07 -11.24 -28.08
CA LYS A 299 -10.83 -10.89 -29.30
C LYS A 299 -10.31 -9.63 -30.00
N ASP A 300 -10.10 -8.55 -29.25
CA ASP A 300 -9.64 -7.25 -29.74
C ASP A 300 -8.23 -6.87 -29.22
N ALA A 301 -7.54 -7.83 -28.60
CA ALA A 301 -6.31 -7.57 -27.89
C ALA A 301 -5.15 -7.26 -28.84
N LEU A 302 -4.36 -6.26 -28.47
CA LEU A 302 -3.08 -5.93 -29.06
C LEU A 302 -1.97 -6.68 -28.29
N GLU A 303 -0.85 -6.95 -28.95
CA GLU A 303 0.28 -7.65 -28.31
C GLU A 303 1.06 -6.76 -27.31
N THR A 304 0.87 -5.44 -27.36
CA THR A 304 1.64 -4.47 -26.58
C THR A 304 0.87 -3.18 -26.34
N SER A 305 1.31 -2.43 -25.34
CA SER A 305 1.03 -1.01 -25.12
C SER A 305 2.33 -0.28 -24.75
N GLU A 306 2.31 1.05 -24.67
CA GLU A 306 3.46 1.81 -24.16
C GLU A 306 3.82 1.38 -22.72
N LEU A 307 2.81 1.21 -21.86
CA LEU A 307 3.03 0.76 -20.49
C LEU A 307 3.64 -0.65 -20.42
N LEU A 308 3.14 -1.61 -21.21
CA LEU A 308 3.68 -2.97 -21.23
C LEU A 308 5.12 -3.01 -21.74
N GLU A 309 5.45 -2.20 -22.73
CA GLU A 309 6.82 -2.08 -23.23
C GLU A 309 7.73 -1.51 -22.14
N GLU A 310 7.33 -0.44 -21.44
CA GLU A 310 8.15 0.12 -20.35
C GLU A 310 8.28 -0.80 -19.13
N ILE A 311 7.24 -1.58 -18.80
CA ILE A 311 7.35 -2.65 -17.80
C ILE A 311 8.39 -3.69 -18.26
N GLY A 312 8.35 -4.10 -19.54
CA GLY A 312 9.35 -4.99 -20.12
C GLY A 312 10.76 -4.42 -20.06
N GLN A 313 10.94 -3.13 -20.38
CA GLN A 313 12.22 -2.42 -20.30
C GLN A 313 12.75 -2.37 -18.87
N LEU A 314 11.88 -2.19 -17.87
CA LEU A 314 12.25 -2.19 -16.46
C LEU A 314 12.78 -3.56 -16.00
N CYS A 315 12.25 -4.64 -16.57
CA CYS A 315 12.67 -6.02 -16.32
C CYS A 315 14.02 -6.40 -16.98
N ILE A 316 14.59 -5.56 -17.85
CA ILE A 316 15.91 -5.83 -18.42
C ILE A 316 16.97 -5.62 -17.33
N PRO A 317 17.78 -6.64 -17.00
CA PRO A 317 18.81 -6.52 -15.97
C PRO A 317 19.94 -5.60 -16.42
N ASN A 318 20.38 -4.72 -15.51
CA ASN A 318 21.61 -3.96 -15.70
C ASN A 318 22.84 -4.87 -15.48
N ARG A 319 24.01 -4.53 -16.04
CA ARG A 319 25.22 -5.36 -15.94
C ARG A 319 25.53 -5.75 -14.47
N GLY A 320 25.47 -7.06 -14.19
CA GLY A 320 25.79 -7.61 -12.87
C GLY A 320 24.72 -7.37 -11.79
N LYS A 321 23.51 -6.95 -12.17
CA LYS A 321 22.36 -6.73 -11.30
C LYS A 321 21.14 -7.46 -11.84
N LEU A 322 20.17 -7.77 -10.98
CA LEU A 322 18.90 -8.38 -11.37
C LEU A 322 17.88 -7.31 -11.78
N GLY A 323 17.89 -6.13 -11.15
CA GLY A 323 16.86 -5.12 -11.32
C GLY A 323 15.53 -5.58 -10.70
N ILE A 324 14.59 -6.00 -11.54
CA ILE A 324 13.34 -6.63 -11.11
C ILE A 324 13.60 -8.11 -10.83
N ILE A 325 13.28 -8.57 -9.62
CA ILE A 325 13.54 -9.96 -9.24
C ILE A 325 12.40 -10.92 -9.60
N ALA A 326 11.18 -10.41 -9.73
CA ALA A 326 9.98 -11.18 -10.05
C ALA A 326 8.83 -10.26 -10.47
N VAL A 327 7.89 -10.83 -11.22
CA VAL A 327 6.61 -10.20 -11.57
C VAL A 327 5.49 -11.07 -11.01
N VAL A 328 4.60 -10.49 -10.21
CA VAL A 328 3.35 -11.12 -9.76
C VAL A 328 2.22 -10.56 -10.61
N ASN A 329 1.63 -11.39 -11.45
CA ASN A 329 0.58 -11.01 -12.38
C ASN A 329 -0.79 -11.52 -11.90
N TYR A 330 -1.74 -10.60 -11.74
CA TYR A 330 -3.14 -10.93 -11.42
C TYR A 330 -4.00 -11.12 -12.67
N ASN A 331 -3.43 -10.82 -13.85
CA ASN A 331 -4.13 -10.98 -15.11
C ASN A 331 -4.02 -12.42 -15.61
N PHE A 332 -5.06 -12.85 -16.33
CA PHE A 332 -5.06 -14.15 -16.99
C PHE A 332 -4.23 -14.14 -18.28
N ASP A 333 -3.92 -12.96 -18.83
CA ASP A 333 -3.28 -12.83 -20.13
C ASP A 333 -1.77 -13.13 -20.14
N ASP A 334 -1.20 -13.35 -21.33
CA ASP A 334 0.24 -13.55 -21.58
C ASP A 334 0.92 -12.33 -22.22
N LEU A 335 0.38 -11.12 -22.03
CA LEU A 335 0.93 -9.94 -22.69
C LEU A 335 2.32 -9.57 -22.15
N ILE A 336 2.57 -9.74 -20.86
CA ILE A 336 3.89 -9.45 -20.30
C ILE A 336 4.95 -10.40 -20.87
N GLU A 337 4.64 -11.69 -21.01
CA GLU A 337 5.48 -12.68 -21.67
C GLU A 337 5.83 -12.29 -23.11
N LYS A 338 4.84 -11.86 -23.89
CA LYS A 338 5.05 -11.41 -25.27
C LYS A 338 6.01 -10.24 -25.35
N ASN A 339 5.88 -9.27 -24.44
CA ASN A 339 6.75 -8.10 -24.39
C ASN A 339 8.18 -8.48 -23.95
N LEU A 340 8.33 -9.32 -22.92
CA LEU A 340 9.64 -9.82 -22.49
C LEU A 340 10.34 -10.63 -23.58
N LYS A 341 9.59 -11.47 -24.31
CA LYS A 341 10.11 -12.22 -25.46
C LYS A 341 10.63 -11.30 -26.57
N ARG A 342 9.90 -10.22 -26.88
CA ARG A 342 10.33 -9.20 -27.86
C ARG A 342 11.63 -8.52 -27.43
N LEU A 343 11.75 -8.24 -26.13
CA LEU A 343 12.94 -7.63 -25.52
C LEU A 343 14.09 -8.62 -25.27
N ARG A 344 13.91 -9.90 -25.61
CA ARG A 344 14.89 -10.98 -25.40
C ARG A 344 15.28 -11.16 -23.93
N VAL A 345 14.32 -10.95 -23.03
CA VAL A 345 14.46 -11.26 -21.61
C VAL A 345 14.02 -12.71 -21.40
N ASN A 346 14.87 -13.52 -20.79
CA ASN A 346 14.51 -14.88 -20.40
C ASN A 346 13.53 -14.83 -19.24
N TYR A 347 12.43 -15.59 -19.33
CA TYR A 347 11.38 -15.59 -18.32
C TYR A 347 10.81 -16.99 -18.15
N HIS A 348 10.17 -17.20 -16.99
CA HIS A 348 9.46 -18.42 -16.65
C HIS A 348 8.07 -18.09 -16.12
N SER A 349 7.00 -18.56 -16.76
CA SER A 349 5.63 -18.36 -16.26
C SER A 349 5.28 -19.43 -15.22
N ILE A 350 4.97 -19.01 -13.99
CA ILE A 350 4.56 -19.84 -12.85
C ILE A 350 3.05 -19.72 -12.66
N TYR A 351 2.34 -20.80 -12.93
CA TYR A 351 0.86 -20.88 -12.79
C TYR A 351 0.41 -22.14 -12.05
N GLY A 352 1.33 -22.84 -11.39
CA GLY A 352 1.05 -24.06 -10.66
C GLY A 352 2.12 -24.40 -9.63
N GLU A 353 1.82 -25.39 -8.79
CA GLU A 353 2.78 -25.92 -7.82
C GLU A 353 3.97 -26.57 -8.51
N SER A 354 5.13 -26.52 -7.84
CA SER A 354 6.39 -27.13 -8.31
C SER A 354 6.96 -26.53 -9.60
N MET A 355 6.56 -25.31 -9.97
CA MET A 355 7.18 -24.54 -11.05
C MET A 355 8.10 -23.48 -10.44
N PHE A 356 9.34 -23.41 -10.90
CA PHE A 356 10.36 -22.49 -10.40
C PHE A 356 11.17 -21.95 -11.58
N PRO A 357 11.49 -20.63 -11.59
CA PRO A 357 12.39 -20.07 -12.59
C PRO A 357 13.81 -20.60 -12.39
N GLU A 358 14.56 -20.73 -13.49
CA GLU A 358 16.01 -20.95 -13.45
C GLU A 358 16.75 -19.66 -12.99
N ALA A 359 18.04 -19.78 -12.65
CA ALA A 359 18.81 -18.68 -12.08
C ALA A 359 18.96 -17.44 -12.99
N ASP A 360 18.83 -17.61 -14.30
CA ASP A 360 18.89 -16.55 -15.32
C ASP A 360 17.52 -16.17 -15.90
N GLU A 361 16.43 -16.73 -15.37
CA GLU A 361 15.06 -16.47 -15.81
C GLU A 361 14.32 -15.55 -14.82
N LEU A 362 13.57 -14.60 -15.37
CA LEU A 362 12.62 -13.81 -14.59
C LEU A 362 11.33 -14.59 -14.33
N GLY A 363 11.00 -14.83 -13.05
CA GLY A 363 9.75 -15.50 -12.68
C GLY A 363 8.51 -14.60 -12.82
N ILE A 364 7.50 -15.07 -13.55
CA ILE A 364 6.19 -14.43 -13.72
C ILE A 364 5.11 -15.27 -13.04
N TYR A 365 4.61 -14.82 -11.90
CA TYR A 365 3.70 -15.56 -11.02
C TYR A 365 2.25 -15.18 -11.29
N HIS A 366 1.49 -16.06 -11.95
CA HIS A 366 0.07 -15.88 -12.24
C HIS A 366 -0.81 -16.35 -11.09
N VAL A 367 -0.97 -15.48 -10.08
CA VAL A 367 -1.59 -15.84 -8.80
C VAL A 367 -3.09 -16.04 -8.88
N HIS A 368 -3.73 -15.50 -9.92
CA HIS A 368 -5.15 -15.70 -10.20
C HIS A 368 -5.41 -16.74 -11.29
N GLY A 369 -4.36 -17.32 -11.89
CA GLY A 369 -4.45 -18.26 -12.99
C GLY A 369 -3.96 -17.69 -14.31
N PHE A 370 -3.75 -18.57 -15.28
CA PHE A 370 -3.09 -18.24 -16.55
C PHE A 370 -3.83 -18.82 -17.76
N LEU A 371 -4.19 -17.95 -18.70
CA LEU A 371 -4.87 -18.25 -19.95
C LEU A 371 -4.08 -17.59 -21.11
N PRO A 372 -2.95 -18.18 -21.53
CA PRO A 372 -2.14 -17.63 -22.62
C PRO A 372 -2.92 -17.62 -23.94
N GLN A 373 -2.59 -16.75 -24.89
CA GLN A 373 -3.31 -16.76 -26.16
C GLN A 373 -3.06 -18.07 -26.94
N ASN A 374 -1.83 -18.59 -26.89
CA ASN A 374 -1.45 -19.86 -27.50
C ASN A 374 -1.17 -20.93 -26.42
N LYS A 375 -2.04 -21.95 -26.34
CA LYS A 375 -1.94 -23.05 -25.36
C LYS A 375 -0.73 -23.92 -25.56
N ASP A 376 -0.35 -24.17 -26.81
CA ASP A 376 0.63 -25.19 -27.16
C ASP A 376 2.05 -24.81 -26.72
N LEU A 377 2.25 -23.54 -26.36
CA LEU A 377 3.50 -23.03 -25.81
C LEU A 377 3.69 -23.40 -24.33
N TYR A 378 2.64 -23.86 -23.64
CA TYR A 378 2.65 -24.06 -22.19
C TYR A 378 2.10 -25.42 -21.79
N ASN A 379 2.81 -26.08 -20.87
CA ASN A 379 2.45 -27.43 -20.42
C ASN A 379 1.56 -27.38 -19.17
N ASN A 380 0.67 -28.36 -19.00
CA ASN A 380 -0.13 -28.53 -17.77
C ASN A 380 -1.02 -27.32 -17.40
N LEU A 381 -1.50 -26.54 -18.38
CA LEU A 381 -2.40 -25.41 -18.14
C LEU A 381 -3.67 -25.80 -17.37
N THR A 382 -4.16 -27.03 -17.52
CA THR A 382 -5.33 -27.57 -16.80
C THR A 382 -5.15 -27.66 -15.27
N LYS A 383 -3.92 -27.53 -14.76
CA LYS A 383 -3.64 -27.47 -13.31
C LYS A 383 -3.62 -26.04 -12.77
N SER A 384 -3.72 -25.03 -13.64
CA SER A 384 -3.79 -23.62 -13.24
C SER A 384 -5.05 -23.37 -12.41
N LEU A 385 -4.89 -22.78 -11.23
CA LEU A 385 -6.03 -22.32 -10.45
C LEU A 385 -6.64 -21.11 -11.15
N LEU A 386 -7.77 -21.30 -11.82
CA LEU A 386 -8.52 -20.20 -12.41
C LEU A 386 -9.39 -19.52 -11.34
N VAL A 387 -8.88 -18.43 -10.77
CA VAL A 387 -9.55 -17.58 -9.78
C VAL A 387 -10.51 -16.64 -10.49
N PHE A 388 -11.47 -17.25 -11.19
CA PHE A 388 -12.49 -16.53 -11.94
C PHE A 388 -13.84 -16.49 -11.22
N SER A 389 -14.11 -17.50 -10.38
CA SER A 389 -15.35 -17.62 -9.62
C SER A 389 -15.16 -17.36 -8.13
N GLU A 390 -16.28 -17.13 -7.44
CA GLU A 390 -16.33 -17.05 -5.98
C GLU A 390 -15.64 -18.27 -5.31
N GLU A 391 -15.79 -19.48 -5.87
CA GLU A 391 -15.10 -20.66 -5.34
C GLU A 391 -13.58 -20.55 -5.42
N GLY A 392 -13.05 -19.97 -6.50
CA GLY A 392 -11.61 -19.75 -6.67
C GLY A 392 -11.06 -18.79 -5.60
N TYR A 393 -11.77 -17.69 -5.36
CA TYR A 393 -11.42 -16.74 -4.30
C TYR A 393 -11.54 -17.35 -2.91
N HIS A 394 -12.61 -18.10 -2.63
CA HIS A 394 -12.77 -18.81 -1.38
C HIS A 394 -11.66 -19.82 -1.14
N LYS A 395 -11.25 -20.57 -2.16
CA LYS A 395 -10.14 -21.50 -2.07
C LYS A 395 -8.84 -20.77 -1.69
N LEU A 396 -8.51 -19.68 -2.39
CA LEU A 396 -7.33 -18.86 -2.04
C LEU A 396 -7.41 -18.29 -0.62
N MET A 397 -8.57 -17.87 -0.15
CA MET A 397 -8.73 -17.31 1.19
C MET A 397 -8.67 -18.37 2.29
N LEU A 398 -9.18 -19.57 2.03
CA LEU A 398 -9.26 -20.68 2.99
C LEU A 398 -8.01 -21.56 3.03
N GLU A 399 -7.16 -21.51 2.00
CA GLU A 399 -5.91 -22.28 1.91
C GLU A 399 -4.68 -21.37 2.09
N PRO A 400 -4.23 -21.09 3.33
CA PRO A 400 -3.03 -20.28 3.60
C PRO A 400 -1.76 -20.81 2.93
N TYR A 401 -1.66 -22.13 2.74
CA TYR A 401 -0.49 -22.81 2.18
C TYR A 401 -0.52 -22.94 0.64
N ASN A 402 -1.52 -22.35 -0.02
CA ASN A 402 -1.53 -22.28 -1.47
C ASN A 402 -0.26 -21.57 -1.98
N TRP A 403 0.38 -22.14 -3.02
CA TRP A 403 1.65 -21.61 -3.57
C TRP A 403 1.56 -20.13 -3.94
N ALA A 404 0.41 -19.67 -4.43
CA ALA A 404 0.19 -18.28 -4.83
C ALA A 404 0.22 -17.34 -3.61
N ASN A 405 -0.39 -17.75 -2.50
CA ASN A 405 -0.36 -17.00 -1.23
C ASN A 405 1.05 -16.97 -0.64
N LEU A 406 1.74 -18.12 -0.61
CA LEU A 406 3.10 -18.21 -0.07
C LEU A 406 4.10 -17.38 -0.89
N SER A 407 4.00 -17.42 -2.22
CA SER A 407 4.86 -16.65 -3.13
C SER A 407 4.67 -15.15 -2.94
N GLN A 408 3.40 -14.69 -2.95
CA GLN A 408 3.07 -13.28 -2.68
C GLN A 408 3.57 -12.84 -1.30
N LEU A 409 3.30 -13.63 -0.26
CA LEU A 409 3.71 -13.28 1.10
C LEU A 409 5.23 -13.23 1.23
N ASN A 410 5.97 -14.14 0.59
CA ASN A 410 7.44 -14.11 0.56
C ASN A 410 7.96 -12.79 -0.03
N TYR A 411 7.44 -12.38 -1.19
CA TYR A 411 7.82 -11.11 -1.81
C TYR A 411 7.40 -9.91 -0.96
N MET A 412 6.18 -9.90 -0.44
CA MET A 412 5.72 -8.83 0.45
C MET A 412 6.56 -8.75 1.73
N MET A 413 7.14 -9.86 2.23
CA MET A 413 7.98 -9.90 3.44
C MET A 413 9.46 -9.60 3.22
N ASN A 414 9.99 -9.75 2.01
CA ASN A 414 11.43 -9.61 1.77
C ASN A 414 11.79 -8.49 0.77
N ASN A 415 10.82 -7.97 0.03
CA ASN A 415 11.05 -7.08 -1.11
C ASN A 415 10.22 -5.79 -1.05
N THR A 416 10.59 -4.85 -1.90
CA THR A 416 9.80 -3.66 -2.23
C THR A 416 8.86 -4.03 -3.38
N CYS A 417 7.56 -3.88 -3.16
CA CYS A 417 6.54 -4.24 -4.15
C CYS A 417 6.00 -2.98 -4.82
N VAL A 418 5.91 -2.99 -6.15
CA VAL A 418 5.35 -1.88 -6.93
C VAL A 418 4.07 -2.38 -7.61
N PHE A 419 2.93 -1.86 -7.19
CA PHE A 419 1.61 -2.19 -7.72
C PHE A 419 1.26 -1.26 -8.88
N ILE A 420 1.06 -1.84 -10.08
CA ILE A 420 0.79 -1.13 -11.34
C ILE A 420 -0.50 -1.69 -11.93
N GLY A 421 -1.47 -0.82 -12.25
CA GLY A 421 -2.73 -1.24 -12.84
C GLY A 421 -3.64 -2.05 -11.91
N LEU A 422 -3.39 -2.02 -10.59
CA LEU A 422 -4.21 -2.65 -9.57
C LEU A 422 -5.07 -1.60 -8.86
N SER A 423 -6.38 -1.86 -8.71
CA SER A 423 -7.31 -1.04 -7.92
C SER A 423 -7.05 -1.11 -6.42
N MET A 424 -6.22 -2.07 -5.98
CA MET A 424 -5.96 -2.37 -4.59
C MET A 424 -7.21 -2.74 -3.76
N THR A 425 -8.27 -3.22 -4.44
CA THR A 425 -9.54 -3.64 -3.82
C THR A 425 -9.63 -5.13 -3.55
N ASP A 426 -8.68 -5.93 -4.07
CA ASP A 426 -8.67 -7.38 -3.91
C ASP A 426 -8.59 -7.80 -2.42
N PRO A 427 -9.56 -8.56 -1.89
CA PRO A 427 -9.58 -8.95 -0.48
C PRO A 427 -8.40 -9.85 -0.07
N ASN A 428 -7.95 -10.74 -0.95
CA ASN A 428 -6.86 -11.67 -0.63
C ASN A 428 -5.52 -10.94 -0.56
N MET A 429 -5.23 -10.07 -1.53
CA MET A 429 -4.05 -9.22 -1.53
C MET A 429 -4.01 -8.32 -0.30
N ARG A 430 -5.14 -7.67 0.06
CA ARG A 430 -5.23 -6.84 1.28
C ARG A 430 -4.95 -7.64 2.55
N ARG A 431 -5.49 -8.86 2.65
CA ARG A 431 -5.20 -9.79 3.74
C ARG A 431 -3.72 -10.13 3.81
N LEU A 432 -3.08 -10.45 2.68
CA LEU A 432 -1.66 -10.80 2.64
C LEU A 432 -0.77 -9.62 3.00
N LEU A 433 -1.08 -8.41 2.53
CA LEU A 433 -0.40 -7.18 2.91
C LEU A 433 -0.51 -6.90 4.41
N GLU A 434 -1.70 -7.08 5.00
CA GLU A 434 -1.89 -6.94 6.44
C GLU A 434 -1.05 -7.96 7.23
N VAL A 435 -1.00 -9.22 6.77
CA VAL A 435 -0.17 -10.26 7.39
C VAL A 435 1.32 -9.93 7.23
N ALA A 436 1.76 -9.45 6.07
CA ALA A 436 3.14 -9.05 5.84
C ALA A 436 3.54 -7.87 6.74
N ALA A 437 2.69 -6.85 6.83
CA ALA A 437 2.90 -5.68 7.69
C ALA A 437 3.02 -6.08 9.17
N LYS A 438 2.21 -7.04 9.63
CA LYS A 438 2.28 -7.64 10.98
C LYS A 438 3.47 -8.59 11.20
N LYS A 439 4.18 -9.03 10.16
CA LYS A 439 5.35 -9.92 10.33
C LYS A 439 6.68 -9.17 10.25
N MET A 440 6.70 -8.00 9.63
CA MET A 440 7.86 -7.09 9.63
C MET A 440 8.08 -6.40 10.99
N GLU A 441 7.46 -6.90 12.06
CA GLU A 441 7.41 -6.31 13.40
C GLU A 441 8.76 -6.26 14.15
N GLY A 442 9.86 -6.68 13.53
CA GLY A 442 11.19 -6.72 14.16
C GLY A 442 12.18 -5.66 13.67
N GLU A 443 12.02 -5.14 12.46
CA GLU A 443 13.03 -4.36 11.76
C GLU A 443 12.33 -3.52 10.69
N ASP A 444 12.59 -2.21 10.70
CA ASP A 444 12.23 -1.31 9.61
C ASP A 444 10.72 -1.03 9.41
N SER A 445 10.10 -0.29 10.34
CA SER A 445 8.72 0.24 10.23
C SER A 445 8.44 1.18 9.04
N VAL A 446 9.35 1.27 8.07
CA VAL A 446 9.18 2.11 6.88
C VAL A 446 8.28 1.40 5.90
N CYS A 447 7.25 2.12 5.46
CA CYS A 447 6.41 1.70 4.36
C CYS A 447 7.25 1.54 3.09
N ARG A 448 7.37 0.31 2.58
CA ARG A 448 8.32 -0.05 1.52
C ARG A 448 7.68 -0.51 0.23
N HIS A 449 6.36 -0.64 0.20
CA HIS A 449 5.61 -0.97 -1.00
C HIS A 449 4.96 0.29 -1.56
N TYR A 450 4.74 0.33 -2.87
CA TYR A 450 4.25 1.51 -3.57
C TYR A 450 3.14 1.10 -4.52
N ALA A 451 2.02 1.81 -4.51
CA ALA A 451 0.93 1.64 -5.47
C ALA A 451 0.75 2.91 -6.30
N ILE A 452 0.75 2.77 -7.62
CA ILE A 452 0.49 3.89 -8.52
C ILE A 452 -1.03 4.01 -8.72
N MET A 453 -1.61 5.14 -8.30
CA MET A 453 -3.06 5.35 -8.34
C MET A 453 -3.40 6.70 -8.97
N LYS A 454 -4.46 6.70 -9.79
CA LYS A 454 -5.00 7.93 -10.39
C LYS A 454 -5.75 8.74 -9.35
N ARG A 455 -5.52 10.05 -9.35
CA ARG A 455 -6.22 11.00 -8.48
C ARG A 455 -7.70 11.09 -8.84
N PHE A 456 -8.53 11.23 -7.83
CA PHE A 456 -9.95 11.47 -8.00
C PHE A 456 -10.17 12.96 -8.26
N HIS A 457 -10.65 13.28 -9.47
CA HIS A 457 -10.96 14.64 -9.89
C HIS A 457 -12.40 14.70 -10.41
N LEU A 458 -13.19 15.65 -9.90
CA LEU A 458 -14.55 15.90 -10.39
C LEU A 458 -14.52 16.91 -11.54
N VAL A 459 -14.83 16.45 -12.75
CA VAL A 459 -14.70 17.22 -14.01
C VAL A 459 -15.54 18.50 -14.05
N GLU A 460 -16.66 18.55 -13.31
CA GLU A 460 -17.60 19.68 -13.32
C GLU A 460 -17.30 20.77 -12.27
N ALA A 461 -16.19 20.65 -11.54
CA ALA A 461 -15.95 21.37 -10.29
C ALA A 461 -14.82 22.40 -10.32
N ASN A 462 -14.40 22.86 -11.50
CA ASN A 462 -13.11 23.51 -11.69
C ASN A 462 -12.83 24.77 -10.83
N ASP A 463 -13.81 25.35 -10.12
CA ASP A 463 -13.60 26.48 -9.19
C ASP A 463 -14.23 26.37 -7.79
N ASP A 464 -14.78 25.22 -7.37
CA ASP A 464 -15.33 25.09 -6.00
C ASP A 464 -14.26 24.65 -4.99
N GLU A 465 -13.89 25.52 -4.05
CA GLU A 465 -12.95 25.23 -2.98
C GLU A 465 -13.40 24.04 -2.11
N SER A 466 -14.70 23.84 -1.94
CA SER A 466 -15.28 22.73 -1.19
C SER A 466 -14.98 21.39 -1.87
N ILE A 467 -15.01 21.35 -3.20
CA ILE A 467 -14.71 20.15 -3.98
C ILE A 467 -13.21 19.84 -3.92
N ARG A 468 -12.36 20.85 -4.09
CA ARG A 468 -10.89 20.69 -3.93
C ARG A 468 -10.51 20.27 -2.50
N ASN A 469 -11.24 20.76 -1.49
CA ASN A 469 -11.09 20.30 -0.10
C ASN A 469 -11.45 18.83 0.03
N PHE A 470 -12.57 18.40 -0.55
CA PHE A 470 -13.00 17.01 -0.54
C PHE A 470 -11.99 16.08 -1.23
N GLU A 471 -11.49 16.45 -2.41
CA GLU A 471 -10.46 15.69 -3.14
C GLU A 471 -9.20 15.50 -2.29
N ARG A 472 -8.69 16.58 -1.67
CA ARG A 472 -7.52 16.52 -0.78
C ARG A 472 -7.76 15.67 0.47
N ILE A 473 -8.96 15.75 1.05
CA ILE A 473 -9.35 14.90 2.18
C ILE A 473 -9.39 13.44 1.74
N ASN A 474 -10.00 13.14 0.60
CA ASN A 474 -10.10 11.77 0.07
C ASN A 474 -8.71 11.17 -0.18
N GLU A 475 -7.80 11.92 -0.82
CA GLU A 475 -6.40 11.50 -1.01
C GLU A 475 -5.70 11.21 0.33
N SER A 476 -5.85 12.09 1.32
CA SER A 476 -5.24 11.94 2.64
C SER A 476 -5.79 10.70 3.38
N LEU A 477 -7.10 10.44 3.26
CA LEU A 477 -7.73 9.25 3.82
C LEU A 477 -7.23 7.96 3.16
N GLN A 478 -7.13 7.95 1.83
CA GLN A 478 -6.59 6.80 1.10
C GLN A 478 -5.12 6.56 1.45
N GLU A 479 -4.28 7.61 1.47
CA GLU A 479 -2.89 7.51 1.92
C GLU A 479 -2.79 6.90 3.33
N SER A 480 -3.61 7.35 4.27
CA SER A 480 -3.64 6.79 5.64
C SER A 480 -4.01 5.31 5.64
N PHE A 481 -5.08 4.94 4.93
CA PHE A 481 -5.57 3.56 4.87
C PHE A 481 -4.52 2.60 4.27
N PHE A 482 -3.89 3.00 3.17
CA PHE A 482 -2.89 2.16 2.51
C PHE A 482 -1.58 2.08 3.30
N ASN A 483 -1.19 3.16 4.00
CA ASN A 483 -0.01 3.17 4.84
C ASN A 483 -0.10 2.16 5.99
N GLU A 484 -1.30 2.03 6.60
CA GLU A 484 -1.58 1.03 7.64
C GLU A 484 -1.27 -0.40 7.19
N ILE A 485 -1.56 -0.74 5.93
CA ILE A 485 -1.33 -2.09 5.39
C ILE A 485 0.02 -2.27 4.68
N GLY A 486 0.95 -1.31 4.77
CA GLY A 486 2.28 -1.50 4.16
C GLY A 486 2.58 -0.68 2.92
N VAL A 487 1.64 0.11 2.40
CA VAL A 487 1.69 0.66 1.03
C VAL A 487 1.67 2.19 0.99
N ASN A 488 2.62 2.79 0.29
CA ASN A 488 2.63 4.21 -0.06
C ASN A 488 1.92 4.41 -1.40
N ILE A 489 1.17 5.50 -1.56
CA ILE A 489 0.51 5.81 -2.82
C ILE A 489 1.35 6.82 -3.61
N ILE A 490 1.57 6.50 -4.89
CA ILE A 490 2.13 7.41 -5.88
C ILE A 490 0.97 7.91 -6.74
N TRP A 491 0.57 9.16 -6.51
CA TRP A 491 -0.52 9.80 -7.22
C TRP A 491 -0.10 10.25 -8.63
N ILE A 492 -0.97 9.98 -9.61
CA ILE A 492 -0.87 10.47 -10.99
C ILE A 492 -2.17 11.17 -11.39
N ASP A 493 -2.08 12.16 -12.26
CA ASP A 493 -3.26 12.81 -12.85
C ASP A 493 -3.72 12.05 -14.09
N ASP A 494 -2.79 11.48 -14.85
CA ASP A 494 -3.09 10.70 -16.05
C ASP A 494 -2.28 9.39 -16.15
N TYR A 495 -2.88 8.37 -16.77
CA TYR A 495 -2.25 7.04 -16.91
C TYR A 495 -1.01 7.07 -17.82
N ASN A 496 -0.91 8.04 -18.74
CA ASN A 496 0.29 8.23 -19.57
C ASN A 496 1.53 8.66 -18.77
N GLU A 497 1.37 9.07 -17.51
CA GLU A 497 2.51 9.37 -16.63
C GLU A 497 3.21 8.11 -16.11
N ILE A 498 2.52 6.95 -16.08
CA ILE A 498 3.09 5.71 -15.54
C ILE A 498 4.36 5.29 -16.31
N PRO A 499 4.35 5.18 -17.66
CA PRO A 499 5.55 4.93 -18.45
C PRO A 499 6.74 5.81 -18.07
N LEU A 500 6.51 7.13 -17.91
CA LEU A 500 7.55 8.11 -17.56
C LEU A 500 8.11 7.89 -16.15
N LEU A 501 7.26 7.50 -15.19
CA LEU A 501 7.70 7.16 -13.84
C LEU A 501 8.57 5.90 -13.84
N LEU A 502 8.24 4.89 -14.65
CA LEU A 502 9.04 3.66 -14.75
C LEU A 502 10.44 3.93 -15.32
N LYS A 503 10.57 4.81 -16.33
CA LYS A 503 11.87 5.26 -16.87
C LYS A 503 12.74 5.90 -15.78
N LYS A 504 12.13 6.80 -14.98
CA LYS A 504 12.82 7.46 -13.87
C LYS A 504 13.28 6.46 -12.81
N ILE A 505 12.47 5.45 -12.49
CA ILE A 505 12.85 4.37 -11.55
C ILE A 505 14.04 3.58 -12.09
N LYS A 506 14.07 3.26 -13.40
CA LYS A 506 15.21 2.56 -14.02
C LYS A 506 16.50 3.40 -14.03
N GLY A 507 16.36 4.73 -14.04
CA GLY A 507 17.48 5.69 -14.12
C GLY A 507 17.72 6.23 -15.53
N GLU A 508 16.78 6.02 -16.45
CA GLU A 508 16.81 6.64 -17.78
C GLU A 508 16.32 8.08 -17.64
N ARG A 509 17.17 9.06 -17.95
CA ARG A 509 16.77 10.48 -18.01
C ARG A 509 16.14 10.74 -19.39
N GLU A 510 15.04 11.51 -19.38
CA GLU A 510 14.32 12.00 -20.57
C GLU A 510 15.24 12.61 -21.63
#